data_AF-A0A8J8CI29-F1
#
_entry.id   AF-A0A8J8CI29-F1
#
_cell.length_a   1.000
_cell.length_b   1.000
_cell.length_c   1.000
_cell.angle_alpha   90.00
_cell.angle_beta   90.00
_cell.angle_gamma   90.00
#
_symmetry.space_group_name_H-M   'P 1'
#
loop_
_entity.id
_entity.type
_entity.pdbx_description
1 polymer ?
#
loop_
_entity_poly.entity_id
_entity_poly.type
_entity_poly.pdbx_seq_one_letter_code
_entity_poly.pdbx_strand_id
1 'polypeptide(L)'
;MAQGRTIAAGASLGIGLFFGLIAVLGITQPNATPEQQFGAVGVGLLGGVPATALGTWLLVQNRDRRTQKERDRLQKVFYKLLRETGGHLNVLRFSMEANISGTEAKEYLDERAREFNAAFNVSEEGKIFYSFDGDFTVLPAAQSYDVILQSFSGRSRDRILDVLYRDVNLERSNIKALLKSAKMQPVAIATGVTERRAQALKQKLERCGATILIIPTP
;
A
#
# COMPACT_ATOMS: atom_id res chain seq x y z
N MET A 1 10.17 -4.99 -9.63
CA MET A 1 11.43 -4.86 -8.85
C MET A 1 11.15 -4.80 -7.34
N ALA A 2 10.51 -5.82 -6.76
CA ALA A 2 10.17 -5.86 -5.32
C ALA A 2 10.77 -7.06 -4.57
N GLN A 3 11.33 -8.05 -5.29
CA GLN A 3 11.88 -9.28 -4.70
C GLN A 3 13.31 -9.14 -4.14
N GLY A 4 14.06 -8.10 -4.52
CA GLY A 4 15.45 -7.94 -4.06
C GLY A 4 15.60 -7.39 -2.64
N ARG A 5 14.54 -6.81 -2.05
CA ARG A 5 14.64 -6.08 -0.77
C ARG A 5 14.40 -6.95 0.47
N THR A 6 13.75 -8.10 0.31
CA THR A 6 13.50 -9.05 1.42
C THR A 6 14.71 -9.92 1.73
N ILE A 7 15.55 -10.21 0.73
CA ILE A 7 16.80 -10.97 0.88
C ILE A 7 17.83 -10.17 1.70
N ALA A 8 17.90 -8.85 1.49
CA ALA A 8 18.82 -7.98 2.20
C ALA A 8 18.54 -7.92 3.71
N ALA A 9 17.26 -7.92 4.12
CA ALA A 9 16.86 -7.86 5.53
C ALA A 9 17.24 -9.14 6.30
N GLY A 10 17.08 -10.31 5.68
CA GLY A 10 17.51 -11.59 6.25
C GLY A 10 19.03 -11.70 6.39
N ALA A 11 19.79 -11.23 5.40
CA ALA A 11 21.25 -11.22 5.43
C ALA A 11 21.80 -10.30 6.55
N SER A 12 21.21 -9.12 6.76
CA SER A 12 21.62 -8.20 7.84
C SER A 12 21.36 -8.75 9.25
N LEU A 13 20.27 -9.49 9.46
CA LEU A 13 20.00 -10.16 10.74
C LEU A 13 20.98 -11.31 10.99
N GLY A 14 21.31 -12.09 9.96
CA GLY A 14 22.32 -13.16 10.06
C GLY A 14 23.71 -12.61 10.43
N ILE A 15 24.15 -11.55 9.77
CA ILE A 15 25.45 -10.90 10.06
C ILE A 15 25.46 -10.29 11.46
N GLY A 16 24.39 -9.58 11.86
CA GLY A 16 24.28 -8.99 13.20
C GLY A 16 24.31 -10.03 14.32
N LEU A 17 23.64 -11.18 14.13
CA LEU A 17 23.64 -12.28 15.09
C LEU A 17 25.00 -12.98 15.16
N PHE A 18 25.73 -13.08 14.04
CA PHE A 18 27.08 -13.63 14.00
C PHE A 18 28.10 -12.75 14.75
N PHE A 19 28.09 -11.43 14.53
CA PHE A 19 28.94 -10.49 15.28
C PHE A 19 28.53 -10.39 16.76
N GLY A 20 27.23 -10.48 17.06
CA GLY A 20 26.73 -10.55 18.44
C GLY A 20 27.19 -11.81 19.19
N LEU A 21 27.23 -12.95 18.51
CA LEU A 21 27.70 -14.22 19.07
C LEU A 21 29.21 -14.19 19.35
N ILE A 22 30.02 -13.56 18.49
CA ILE A 22 31.46 -13.34 18.74
C ILE A 22 31.67 -12.44 19.98
N ALA A 23 30.86 -11.41 20.17
CA ALA A 23 30.95 -10.55 21.36
C ALA A 23 30.60 -11.30 22.65
N VAL A 24 29.54 -12.13 22.64
CA VAL A 24 29.15 -12.94 23.81
C VAL A 24 30.21 -14.00 24.15
N LEU A 25 30.78 -14.68 23.15
CA LEU A 25 31.86 -15.65 23.34
C LEU A 25 33.17 -15.00 23.81
N GLY A 26 33.42 -13.73 23.47
CA GLY A 26 34.58 -12.98 23.96
C GLY A 26 34.48 -12.62 25.44
N ILE A 27 33.27 -12.36 25.95
CA ILE A 27 33.01 -12.00 27.35
C ILE A 27 32.96 -13.24 28.27
N THR A 28 32.54 -14.39 27.73
CA THR A 28 32.43 -15.64 28.50
C THR A 28 33.72 -16.48 28.52
N GLN A 29 34.79 -16.03 27.86
CA GLN A 29 36.09 -16.70 27.90
C GLN A 29 36.90 -16.28 29.14
N PRO A 30 37.13 -17.20 30.11
CA PRO A 30 37.79 -16.88 31.38
C PRO A 30 39.30 -16.57 31.25
N ASN A 31 39.91 -16.80 30.08
CA ASN A 31 41.36 -16.64 29.84
C ASN A 31 41.72 -15.54 28.83
N ALA A 32 40.77 -14.70 28.41
CA ALA A 32 41.06 -13.63 27.46
C ALA A 32 41.72 -12.42 28.16
N THR A 33 42.80 -11.89 27.56
CA THR A 33 43.50 -10.69 28.06
C THR A 33 42.58 -9.46 27.89
N PRO A 34 42.61 -8.46 28.80
CA PRO A 34 41.71 -7.31 28.75
C PRO A 34 41.71 -6.60 27.39
N GLU A 35 42.85 -6.48 26.73
CA GLU A 35 43.01 -5.89 25.39
C GLU A 35 42.20 -6.63 24.30
N GLN A 36 42.13 -7.96 24.38
CA GLN A 36 41.36 -8.79 23.43
C GLN A 36 39.86 -8.72 23.70
N GLN A 37 39.45 -8.57 24.96
CA GLN A 37 38.05 -8.37 25.35
C GLN A 37 37.55 -7.00 24.87
N PHE A 38 38.35 -5.94 25.04
CA PHE A 38 38.00 -4.60 24.54
C PHE A 38 37.95 -4.53 23.00
N GLY A 39 38.85 -5.23 22.31
CA GLY A 39 38.82 -5.35 20.84
C GLY A 39 37.56 -6.08 20.34
N ALA A 40 37.21 -7.22 20.95
CA ALA A 40 36.03 -8.00 20.58
C ALA A 40 34.71 -7.26 20.89
N VAL A 41 34.64 -6.56 22.03
CA VAL A 41 33.49 -5.72 22.41
C VAL A 41 33.38 -4.49 21.50
N GLY A 42 34.50 -3.87 21.13
CA GLY A 42 34.52 -2.73 20.21
C GLY A 42 34.01 -3.09 18.80
N VAL A 43 34.47 -4.21 18.24
CA VAL A 43 34.01 -4.71 16.93
C VAL A 43 32.55 -5.16 16.99
N GLY A 44 32.12 -5.81 18.08
CA GLY A 44 30.74 -6.23 18.29
C GLY A 44 29.77 -5.06 18.42
N LEU A 45 30.14 -4.00 19.15
CA LEU A 45 29.27 -2.83 19.36
C LEU A 45 29.22 -1.91 18.13
N LEU A 46 30.36 -1.65 17.48
CA LEU A 46 30.42 -0.78 16.29
C LEU A 46 29.78 -1.43 15.06
N GLY A 47 29.91 -2.74 14.88
CA GLY A 47 29.30 -3.46 13.76
C GLY A 47 27.88 -3.94 14.02
N GLY A 48 27.62 -4.47 15.22
CA GLY A 48 26.36 -5.14 15.55
C GLY A 48 25.21 -4.19 15.84
N VAL A 49 25.46 -3.08 16.57
CA VAL A 49 24.39 -2.16 16.99
C VAL A 49 23.79 -1.39 15.81
N PRO A 50 24.56 -0.80 14.87
CA PRO A 50 23.97 -0.12 13.73
C PRO A 50 23.24 -1.09 12.78
N ALA A 51 23.78 -2.29 12.57
CA ALA A 51 23.19 -3.29 11.69
C ALA A 51 21.85 -3.82 12.23
N THR A 52 21.77 -4.10 13.53
CA THR A 52 20.53 -4.55 14.19
C THR A 52 19.50 -3.43 14.31
N ALA A 53 19.92 -2.18 14.54
CA ALA A 53 19.03 -1.02 14.55
C ALA A 53 18.40 -0.79 13.16
N LEU A 54 19.21 -0.81 12.09
CA LEU A 54 18.70 -0.67 10.72
C LEU A 54 17.80 -1.83 10.30
N GLY A 55 18.17 -3.08 10.66
CA GLY A 55 17.34 -4.26 10.40
C GLY A 55 15.99 -4.19 11.12
N THR A 56 15.98 -3.81 12.40
CA THR A 56 14.77 -3.62 13.19
C THR A 56 13.91 -2.49 12.64
N TRP A 57 14.51 -1.34 12.29
CA TRP A 57 13.80 -0.20 11.71
C TRP A 57 13.11 -0.55 10.38
N LEU A 58 13.79 -1.28 9.49
CA LEU A 58 13.22 -1.74 8.22
C LEU A 58 12.05 -2.71 8.41
N LEU A 59 12.11 -3.59 9.42
CA LEU A 59 11.02 -4.51 9.74
C LEU A 59 9.80 -3.76 10.30
N VAL A 60 10.01 -2.82 11.21
CA VAL A 60 8.93 -1.99 11.78
C VAL A 60 8.29 -1.12 10.69
N GLN A 61 9.09 -0.43 9.88
CA GLN A 61 8.58 0.41 8.79
C GLN A 61 7.73 -0.39 7.77
N ASN A 62 8.09 -1.64 7.49
CA ASN A 62 7.29 -2.49 6.62
C ASN A 62 5.99 -2.97 7.27
N ARG A 63 5.97 -3.15 8.59
CA ARG A 63 4.78 -3.52 9.34
C ARG A 63 3.76 -2.38 9.34
N ASP A 64 4.21 -1.15 9.58
CA ASP A 64 3.36 0.05 9.56
C ASP A 64 2.71 0.28 8.19
N ARG A 65 3.45 0.02 7.12
CA ARG A 65 2.91 0.14 5.75
C ARG A 65 1.85 -0.92 5.43
N ARG A 66 1.95 -2.13 6.00
CA ARG A 66 0.95 -3.18 5.79
C ARG A 66 -0.32 -2.86 6.57
N THR A 67 -0.18 -2.49 7.85
CA THR A 67 -1.31 -2.12 8.70
C THR A 67 -2.05 -0.91 8.16
N GLN A 68 -1.34 0.10 7.64
CA GLN A 68 -1.97 1.26 7.04
C GLN A 68 -2.73 0.93 5.75
N LYS A 69 -2.15 0.10 4.87
CA LYS A 69 -2.86 -0.36 3.65
C LYS A 69 -4.11 -1.17 3.98
N GLU A 70 -4.05 -1.99 5.01
CA GLU A 70 -5.16 -2.80 5.47
C GLU A 70 -6.28 -1.93 6.05
N ARG A 71 -5.94 -0.96 6.91
CA ARG A 71 -6.88 0.06 7.41
C ARG A 71 -7.54 0.85 6.28
N ASP A 72 -6.75 1.35 5.33
CA ASP A 72 -7.25 2.08 4.17
C ASP A 72 -8.22 1.22 3.34
N ARG A 73 -7.95 -0.09 3.23
CA ARG A 73 -8.84 -1.04 2.52
C ARG A 73 -10.16 -1.22 3.27
N LEU A 74 -10.11 -1.50 4.57
CA LEU A 74 -11.30 -1.70 5.39
C LEU A 74 -12.18 -0.45 5.42
N GLN A 75 -11.57 0.72 5.52
CA GLN A 75 -12.27 2.00 5.50
C GLN A 75 -12.97 2.27 4.16
N LYS A 76 -12.33 1.94 3.03
CA LYS A 76 -12.97 2.05 1.71
C LYS A 76 -14.17 1.13 1.56
N VAL A 77 -14.04 -0.12 2.00
CA VAL A 77 -15.16 -1.09 1.98
C VAL A 77 -16.29 -0.61 2.87
N PHE A 78 -15.96 -0.10 4.05
CA PHE A 78 -16.93 0.46 5.00
C PHE A 78 -17.75 1.58 4.36
N TYR A 79 -17.11 2.61 3.81
CA TYR A 79 -17.84 3.73 3.20
C TYR A 79 -18.61 3.35 1.94
N LYS A 80 -18.05 2.44 1.11
CA LYS A 80 -18.75 1.89 -0.05
C LYS A 80 -20.08 1.26 0.39
N LEU A 81 -20.02 0.36 1.38
CA LEU A 81 -21.21 -0.33 1.88
C LEU A 81 -22.17 0.64 2.57
N LEU A 82 -21.66 1.61 3.33
CA LEU A 82 -22.48 2.63 4.00
C LEU A 82 -23.34 3.42 3.00
N ARG A 83 -22.77 3.74 1.83
CA ARG A 83 -23.49 4.40 0.73
C ARG A 83 -24.49 3.46 0.03
N GLU A 84 -24.10 2.22 -0.24
CA GLU A 84 -24.97 1.24 -0.91
C GLU A 84 -26.20 0.86 -0.07
N THR A 85 -26.06 0.80 1.24
CA THR A 85 -27.12 0.34 2.15
C THR A 85 -27.80 1.48 2.91
N GLY A 86 -27.45 2.73 2.62
CA GLY A 86 -27.99 3.90 3.33
C GLY A 86 -27.77 3.80 4.84
N GLY A 87 -26.56 3.44 5.26
CA GLY A 87 -26.17 3.36 6.66
C GLY A 87 -26.42 2.02 7.36
N HIS A 88 -27.04 1.04 6.70
CA HIS A 88 -27.40 -0.24 7.33
C HIS A 88 -26.35 -1.32 7.00
N LEU A 89 -25.51 -1.67 7.97
CA LEU A 89 -24.40 -2.61 7.79
C LEU A 89 -24.62 -3.90 8.54
N ASN A 90 -24.33 -5.02 7.88
CA ASN A 90 -24.34 -6.36 8.47
C ASN A 90 -22.90 -6.88 8.58
N VAL A 91 -22.56 -7.52 9.69
CA VAL A 91 -21.22 -8.10 9.94
C VAL A 91 -20.79 -9.08 8.84
N LEU A 92 -21.68 -9.98 8.42
CA LEU A 92 -21.41 -10.98 7.39
C LEU A 92 -21.14 -10.33 6.03
N ARG A 93 -21.96 -9.34 5.64
CA ARG A 93 -21.75 -8.64 4.37
C ARG A 93 -20.43 -7.87 4.37
N PHE A 94 -20.11 -7.20 5.48
CA PHE A 94 -18.83 -6.52 5.64
C PHE A 94 -17.64 -7.50 5.60
N SER A 95 -17.72 -8.63 6.30
CA SER A 95 -16.64 -9.63 6.33
C SER A 95 -16.36 -10.22 4.95
N MET A 96 -17.42 -10.48 4.17
CA MET A 96 -17.30 -10.97 2.79
C MET A 96 -16.66 -9.93 1.86
N GLU A 97 -17.14 -8.68 1.88
CA GLU A 97 -16.62 -7.62 0.99
C GLU A 97 -15.20 -7.19 1.37
N ALA A 98 -14.88 -7.15 2.67
CA ALA A 98 -13.55 -6.83 3.17
C ALA A 98 -12.57 -8.01 3.12
N ASN A 99 -13.06 -9.23 2.88
CA ASN A 99 -12.30 -10.47 2.91
C ASN A 99 -11.49 -10.62 4.21
N ILE A 100 -12.20 -10.56 5.33
CA ILE A 100 -11.70 -10.75 6.71
C ILE A 100 -12.62 -11.72 7.45
N SER A 101 -12.18 -12.22 8.62
CA SER A 101 -13.03 -13.09 9.44
C SER A 101 -14.25 -12.34 10.00
N GLY A 102 -15.29 -13.09 10.35
CA GLY A 102 -16.48 -12.52 11.00
C GLY A 102 -16.17 -11.83 12.33
N THR A 103 -15.20 -12.36 13.09
CA THR A 103 -14.74 -11.76 14.35
C THR A 103 -14.07 -10.41 14.11
N GLU A 104 -13.11 -10.33 13.18
CA GLU A 104 -12.43 -9.07 12.82
C GLU A 104 -13.42 -8.04 12.27
N ALA A 105 -14.41 -8.48 11.47
CA ALA A 105 -15.47 -7.63 10.95
C ALA A 105 -16.33 -7.04 12.07
N LYS A 106 -16.71 -7.87 13.05
CA LYS A 106 -17.46 -7.44 14.23
C LYS A 106 -16.67 -6.42 15.04
N GLU A 107 -15.41 -6.71 15.35
CA GLU A 107 -14.55 -5.79 16.10
C GLU A 107 -14.42 -4.42 15.40
N TYR A 108 -14.16 -4.43 14.10
CA TYR A 108 -14.05 -3.20 13.31
C TYR A 108 -15.36 -2.40 13.32
N LEU A 109 -16.50 -3.06 13.12
CA LEU A 109 -17.80 -2.39 13.13
C LEU A 109 -18.19 -1.92 14.54
N ASP A 110 -17.86 -2.66 15.59
CA ASP A 110 -18.06 -2.24 16.99
C ASP A 110 -17.24 -0.99 17.34
N GLU A 111 -16.03 -0.84 16.79
CA GLU A 111 -15.24 0.38 16.91
C GLU A 111 -15.87 1.54 16.13
N ARG A 112 -16.23 1.34 14.86
CA ARG A 112 -16.87 2.39 14.04
C ARG A 112 -18.22 2.82 14.64
N ALA A 113 -18.99 1.88 15.18
CA ALA A 113 -20.26 2.16 15.82
C ALA A 113 -20.11 3.04 17.06
N ARG A 114 -19.06 2.80 17.87
CA ARG A 114 -18.71 3.68 19.00
C ARG A 114 -18.24 5.06 18.53
N GLU A 115 -17.46 5.14 17.46
CA GLU A 115 -16.96 6.41 16.91
C GLU A 115 -18.07 7.28 16.33
N PHE A 116 -19.05 6.67 15.66
CA PHE A 116 -20.13 7.37 14.97
C PHE A 116 -21.49 7.30 15.69
N ASN A 117 -21.53 6.78 16.92
CA ASN A 117 -22.76 6.56 17.69
C ASN A 117 -23.85 5.80 16.92
N ALA A 118 -23.46 4.71 16.24
CA ALA A 118 -24.39 3.89 15.46
C ALA A 118 -25.28 3.03 16.36
N ALA A 119 -26.52 2.79 15.93
CA ALA A 119 -27.42 1.87 16.60
C ALA A 119 -27.00 0.42 16.33
N PHE A 120 -26.91 -0.38 17.38
CA PHE A 120 -26.58 -1.80 17.33
C PHE A 120 -27.85 -2.62 17.56
N ASN A 121 -28.13 -3.57 16.66
CA ASN A 121 -29.28 -4.46 16.77
C ASN A 121 -28.87 -5.91 16.51
N VAL A 122 -29.44 -6.83 17.30
CA VAL A 122 -29.26 -8.28 17.14
C VAL A 122 -30.62 -8.87 16.82
N SER A 123 -30.75 -9.53 15.67
CA SER A 123 -31.99 -10.21 15.31
C SER A 123 -32.25 -11.43 16.19
N GLU A 124 -33.49 -11.93 16.20
CA GLU A 124 -33.87 -13.17 16.89
C GLU A 124 -33.07 -14.40 16.42
N GLU A 125 -32.54 -14.34 15.19
CA GLU A 125 -31.68 -15.36 14.58
C GLU A 125 -30.19 -15.18 14.95
N GLY A 126 -29.86 -14.22 15.81
CA GLY A 126 -28.50 -13.89 16.23
C GLY A 126 -27.69 -13.09 15.21
N LYS A 127 -28.31 -12.50 14.18
CA LYS A 127 -27.61 -11.68 13.18
C LYS A 127 -27.37 -10.28 13.73
N ILE A 128 -26.16 -9.77 13.57
CA ILE A 128 -25.76 -8.45 14.05
C ILE A 128 -25.86 -7.42 12.93
N PHE A 129 -26.54 -6.31 13.21
CA PHE A 129 -26.72 -5.16 12.34
C PHE A 129 -26.29 -3.87 13.04
N TYR A 130 -25.69 -2.97 12.26
CA TYR A 130 -25.34 -1.62 12.67
C TYR A 130 -26.08 -0.64 11.77
N SER A 131 -26.73 0.36 12.38
CA SER A 131 -27.39 1.44 11.66
C SER A 131 -26.68 2.74 11.98
N PHE A 132 -26.02 3.29 10.98
CA PHE A 132 -25.34 4.57 11.07
C PHE A 132 -26.29 5.65 10.56
N ASP A 133 -26.44 6.73 11.32
CA ASP A 133 -27.18 7.91 10.90
C ASP A 133 -26.23 8.91 10.26
N GLY A 134 -26.57 9.40 9.06
CA GLY A 134 -25.76 10.38 8.35
C GLY A 134 -26.15 10.58 6.89
N ASP A 135 -25.65 11.67 6.30
CA ASP A 135 -25.77 11.89 4.86
C ASP A 135 -24.63 11.18 4.12
N PHE A 136 -24.92 9.96 3.65
CA PHE A 136 -23.96 9.13 2.94
C PHE A 136 -23.80 9.51 1.46
N THR A 137 -24.54 10.51 0.98
CA THR A 137 -24.42 11.01 -0.40
C THR A 137 -23.19 11.91 -0.58
N VAL A 138 -22.73 12.53 0.51
CA VAL A 138 -21.55 13.42 0.57
C VAL A 138 -20.24 12.64 0.77
N LEU A 139 -20.32 11.35 1.14
CA LEU A 139 -19.13 10.51 1.18
C LEU A 139 -18.51 10.51 -0.20
N PRO A 140 -17.21 10.83 -0.34
CA PRO A 140 -16.56 10.78 -1.63
C PRO A 140 -16.75 9.36 -2.14
N ALA A 141 -17.56 9.22 -3.20
CA ALA A 141 -17.47 8.08 -4.08
C ALA A 141 -15.98 7.84 -4.31
N ALA A 142 -15.55 6.59 -4.47
CA ALA A 142 -14.22 6.35 -4.99
C ALA A 142 -14.16 7.00 -6.39
N GLN A 143 -13.82 8.31 -6.42
CA GLN A 143 -13.84 9.14 -7.60
C GLN A 143 -12.80 8.50 -8.48
N SER A 144 -13.34 7.87 -9.51
CA SER A 144 -12.57 7.17 -10.50
C SER A 144 -12.21 8.22 -11.51
N TYR A 145 -10.95 8.27 -11.89
CA TYR A 145 -10.47 9.26 -12.83
C TYR A 145 -10.06 8.53 -14.10
N ASP A 146 -10.44 9.11 -15.23
CA ASP A 146 -9.96 8.70 -16.53
C ASP A 146 -8.76 9.57 -16.91
N VAL A 147 -7.66 8.91 -17.26
CA VAL A 147 -6.42 9.56 -17.66
C VAL A 147 -6.34 9.54 -19.17
N ILE A 148 -6.50 10.71 -19.78
CA ILE A 148 -6.57 10.89 -21.23
C ILE A 148 -5.28 11.52 -21.75
N LEU A 149 -4.68 10.88 -22.77
CA LEU A 149 -3.57 11.43 -23.54
C LEU A 149 -4.12 12.47 -24.53
N GLN A 150 -3.84 13.75 -24.34
CA GLN A 150 -4.24 14.79 -25.29
C GLN A 150 -3.23 14.95 -26.42
N SER A 151 -1.94 14.99 -26.09
CA SER A 151 -0.88 15.18 -27.07
C SER A 151 0.45 14.67 -26.54
N PHE A 152 1.37 14.35 -27.43
CA PHE A 152 2.73 13.98 -27.06
C PHE A 152 3.72 14.39 -28.14
N SER A 153 4.92 14.81 -27.74
CA SER A 153 5.99 15.15 -28.67
C SER A 153 6.57 13.89 -29.33
N GLY A 154 6.79 13.93 -30.66
CA GLY A 154 7.25 12.77 -31.45
C GLY A 154 8.62 12.21 -31.02
N ARG A 155 9.45 13.02 -30.35
CA ARG A 155 10.78 12.65 -29.84
C ARG A 155 10.72 11.80 -28.55
N SER A 156 9.55 11.72 -27.91
CA SER A 156 9.35 11.02 -26.63
C SER A 156 8.48 9.77 -26.72
N ARG A 157 8.12 9.35 -27.94
CA ARG A 157 7.23 8.20 -28.19
C ARG A 157 7.70 6.93 -27.48
N ASP A 158 8.99 6.61 -27.57
CA ASP A 158 9.54 5.38 -27.00
C ASP A 158 9.56 5.41 -25.46
N ARG A 159 9.79 6.60 -24.87
CA ARG A 159 9.74 6.79 -23.41
C ARG A 159 8.33 6.64 -22.85
N ILE A 160 7.33 7.15 -23.56
CA ILE A 160 5.92 7.00 -23.19
C ILE A 160 5.51 5.53 -23.29
N LEU A 161 5.92 4.84 -24.35
CA LEU A 161 5.62 3.42 -24.56
C LEU A 161 6.16 2.54 -23.42
N ASP A 162 7.36 2.84 -22.91
CA ASP A 162 7.94 2.15 -21.75
C ASP A 162 7.15 2.37 -20.45
N VAL A 163 6.67 3.60 -20.21
CA VAL A 163 5.86 3.93 -19.02
C VAL A 163 4.50 3.23 -19.08
N LEU A 164 3.84 3.25 -20.24
CA LEU A 164 2.54 2.61 -20.43
C LEU A 164 2.62 1.09 -20.31
N TYR A 165 3.67 0.48 -20.84
CA TYR A 165 3.90 -0.95 -20.71
C TYR A 165 4.12 -1.36 -19.25
N ARG A 166 4.90 -0.57 -18.50
CA ARG A 166 5.28 -0.90 -17.12
C ARG A 166 4.17 -0.67 -16.10
N ASP A 167 3.38 0.40 -16.26
CA ASP A 167 2.45 0.86 -15.21
C ASP A 167 0.96 0.57 -15.53
N VAL A 168 0.63 0.31 -16.81
CA VAL A 168 -0.76 0.08 -17.28
C VAL A 168 -0.99 -1.37 -17.73
N ASN A 169 0.05 -2.20 -17.83
CA ASN A 169 -0.03 -3.64 -18.16
C ASN A 169 -0.78 -3.93 -19.48
N LEU A 170 -0.62 -3.06 -20.48
CA LEU A 170 -1.21 -3.21 -21.81
C LEU A 170 -0.21 -3.88 -22.77
N GLU A 171 -0.70 -4.74 -23.67
CA GLU A 171 0.14 -5.34 -24.72
C GLU A 171 0.69 -4.30 -25.71
N ARG A 172 1.90 -4.56 -26.23
CA ARG A 172 2.61 -3.65 -27.14
C ARG A 172 1.84 -3.33 -28.43
N SER A 173 1.01 -4.24 -28.92
CA SER A 173 0.16 -4.02 -30.11
C SER A 173 -0.91 -2.96 -29.82
N ASN A 174 -1.58 -3.08 -28.67
CA ASN A 174 -2.63 -2.18 -28.22
C ASN A 174 -2.06 -0.78 -27.90
N ILE A 175 -0.89 -0.69 -27.25
CA ILE A 175 -0.25 0.61 -26.97
C ILE A 175 0.14 1.33 -28.27
N LYS A 176 0.66 0.62 -29.28
CA LYS A 176 1.00 1.23 -30.57
C LYS A 176 -0.24 1.72 -31.32
N ALA A 177 -1.35 0.98 -31.24
CA ALA A 177 -2.64 1.40 -31.79
C ALA A 177 -3.17 2.64 -31.07
N LEU A 178 -3.14 2.64 -29.73
CA LEU A 178 -3.56 3.77 -28.88
C LEU A 178 -2.71 5.02 -29.11
N LEU A 179 -1.39 4.89 -29.28
CA LEU A 179 -0.53 6.03 -29.61
C LEU A 179 -0.71 6.52 -31.05
N LYS A 180 -1.11 5.64 -31.96
CA LYS A 180 -1.44 6.00 -33.34
C LYS A 180 -2.77 6.77 -33.40
N SER A 181 -3.77 6.36 -32.62
CA SER A 181 -5.03 7.10 -32.47
C SER A 181 -4.86 8.39 -31.64
N ALA A 182 -4.00 8.39 -30.62
CA ALA A 182 -3.70 9.56 -29.79
C ALA A 182 -3.01 10.72 -30.56
N LYS A 183 -2.46 10.43 -31.75
CA LYS A 183 -1.98 11.49 -32.66
C LYS A 183 -3.11 12.27 -33.32
N MET A 184 -4.31 11.68 -33.42
CA MET A 184 -5.45 12.24 -34.14
C MET A 184 -6.56 12.69 -33.20
N GLN A 185 -6.73 12.05 -32.03
CA GLN A 185 -7.79 12.38 -31.05
C GLN A 185 -7.31 12.10 -29.61
N PRO A 186 -7.88 12.74 -28.58
CA PRO A 186 -7.59 12.41 -27.18
C PRO A 186 -7.98 10.96 -26.86
N VAL A 187 -7.06 10.17 -26.29
CA VAL A 187 -7.28 8.74 -26.03
C VAL A 187 -7.16 8.44 -24.53
N ALA A 188 -8.16 7.74 -23.98
CA ALA A 188 -8.11 7.23 -22.63
C ALA A 188 -7.01 6.16 -22.51
N ILE A 189 -6.03 6.42 -21.66
CA ILE A 189 -4.89 5.52 -21.38
C ILE A 189 -5.25 4.55 -20.25
N ALA A 190 -5.90 5.09 -19.22
CA ALA A 190 -6.32 4.35 -18.04
C ALA A 190 -7.66 4.90 -17.61
N THR A 191 -8.65 4.03 -17.51
CA THR A 191 -9.99 4.37 -17.02
C THR A 191 -10.19 3.80 -15.62
N GLY A 192 -11.01 4.44 -14.81
CA GLY A 192 -11.36 3.88 -13.50
C GLY A 192 -10.24 3.93 -12.46
N VAL A 193 -9.23 4.80 -12.62
CA VAL A 193 -8.06 4.83 -11.72
C VAL A 193 -8.25 5.81 -10.57
N THR A 194 -7.72 5.45 -9.39
CA THR A 194 -7.76 6.32 -8.22
C THR A 194 -6.97 7.61 -8.45
N GLU A 195 -7.37 8.71 -7.81
CA GLU A 195 -6.73 10.03 -7.94
C GLU A 195 -5.20 9.96 -7.78
N ARG A 196 -4.73 9.27 -6.74
CA ARG A 196 -3.28 9.11 -6.47
C ARG A 196 -2.55 8.41 -7.62
N ARG A 197 -3.19 7.43 -8.26
CA ARG A 197 -2.62 6.72 -9.41
C ARG A 197 -2.70 7.58 -10.68
N ALA A 198 -3.81 8.30 -10.88
CA ALA A 198 -4.00 9.23 -11.98
C ALA A 198 -2.96 10.37 -11.96
N GLN A 199 -2.75 10.99 -10.80
CA GLN A 199 -1.74 12.04 -10.60
C GLN A 199 -0.31 11.52 -10.77
N ALA A 200 -0.01 10.32 -10.25
CA ALA A 200 1.30 9.70 -10.44
C ALA A 200 1.57 9.40 -11.93
N LEU A 201 0.55 8.97 -12.68
CA LEU A 201 0.66 8.69 -14.11
C LEU A 201 0.85 10.00 -14.90
N LYS A 202 0.08 11.05 -14.56
CA LYS A 202 0.23 12.41 -15.13
C LYS A 202 1.66 12.93 -14.96
N GLN A 203 2.21 12.93 -13.74
CA GLN A 203 3.58 13.40 -13.51
C GLN A 203 4.63 12.63 -14.31
N LYS A 204 4.50 11.30 -14.42
CA LYS A 204 5.47 10.49 -15.18
C LYS A 204 5.39 10.78 -16.67
N LEU A 205 4.18 10.91 -17.21
CA LEU A 205 3.95 11.17 -18.63
C LEU A 205 4.31 12.61 -19.02
N GLU A 206 4.03 13.60 -18.17
CA GLU A 206 4.45 14.99 -18.36
C GLU A 206 5.98 15.15 -18.37
N ARG A 207 6.70 14.44 -17.51
CA ARG A 207 8.17 14.38 -17.57
C ARG A 207 8.70 13.77 -18.87
N CYS A 208 7.89 12.96 -19.54
CA CYS A 208 8.20 12.45 -20.87
C CYS A 208 7.72 13.39 -22.00
N GLY A 209 7.15 14.56 -21.70
CA GLY A 209 6.66 15.49 -22.71
C GLY A 209 5.34 15.08 -23.35
N ALA A 210 4.47 14.42 -22.58
CA ALA A 210 3.07 14.16 -22.92
C ALA A 210 2.14 15.06 -22.09
N THR A 211 1.09 15.56 -22.72
CA THR A 211 0.03 16.34 -22.07
C THR A 211 -1.10 15.40 -21.66
N ILE A 212 -1.39 15.37 -20.36
CA ILE A 212 -2.38 14.46 -19.77
C ILE A 212 -3.52 15.25 -19.17
N LEU A 213 -4.74 14.92 -19.56
CA LEU A 213 -5.96 15.41 -18.94
C LEU A 213 -6.51 14.32 -18.01
N ILE A 214 -6.77 14.69 -16.75
CA ILE A 214 -7.44 13.82 -15.79
C ILE A 214 -8.89 14.28 -15.72
N ILE A 215 -9.85 13.41 -16.05
CA ILE A 215 -11.27 13.71 -15.98
C ILE A 215 -11.87 12.87 -14.84
N PRO A 216 -12.61 13.47 -13.88
CA PRO A 216 -13.36 12.71 -12.90
C PRO A 216 -14.54 12.02 -13.57
N THR A 217 -14.64 10.71 -13.38
CA THR A 217 -15.73 9.85 -13.85
C THR A 217 -16.71 9.65 -12.69
N PRO A 218 -18.02 9.94 -12.88
CA PRO A 218 -19.04 9.85 -11.83
C PRO A 218 -19.32 8.43 -11.37
#